data_AF-S8B5V4-F1
#
_entry.id   AF-S8B5V4-F1
#
_cell.length_a   1.000
_cell.length_b   1.000
_cell.length_c   1.000
_cell.angle_alpha   90.00
_cell.angle_beta   90.00
_cell.angle_gamma   90.00
#
_symmetry.space_group_name_H-M   'P 1'
#
loop_
_entity.id
_entity.type
_entity.pdbx_description
1 polymer ?
#
loop_
_entity_poly.entity_id
_entity_poly.type
_entity_poly.pdbx_seq_one_letter_code
_entity_poly.pdbx_strand_id
1 'polypeptide(L)'
;MISKYQFMEVNTQRRGQGLREKIPDIKKTLEMVRFLKLRKESNSDTDLETNFELNDTLYARASISPAEMEEVYLWLGANVMLAYPLDEAETMLAEKLSAAESSLSNCEEDLEFLREQITTLEVATARVYNWDVVQRRKDKAEGKEDGAK
;
A
#
# COMPACT_ATOMS: atom_id res chain seq x y z
N MET A 1 -0.08 21.62 16.59
CA MET A 1 -1.23 20.75 16.25
C MET A 1 -1.21 20.37 14.77
N ILE A 2 -1.03 21.32 13.84
CA ILE A 2 -0.86 21.04 12.40
C ILE A 2 0.27 20.02 12.11
N SER A 3 1.39 20.11 12.82
CA SER A 3 2.52 19.18 12.69
C SER A 3 2.16 17.71 12.91
N LYS A 4 1.14 17.40 13.73
CA LYS A 4 0.68 16.02 13.94
C LYS A 4 -0.05 15.48 12.71
N TYR A 5 -0.90 16.30 12.10
CA TYR A 5 -1.61 15.93 10.88
C TYR A 5 -0.67 15.76 9.69
N GLN A 6 0.32 16.64 9.54
CA GLN A 6 1.37 16.50 8.52
C GLN A 6 2.19 15.21 8.72
N PHE A 7 2.53 14.87 9.97
CA PHE A 7 3.21 13.61 10.27
C PHE A 7 2.35 12.39 9.94
N MET A 8 1.05 12.44 10.24
CA MET A 8 0.11 11.38 9.86
C MET A 8 -0.03 11.25 8.34
N GLU A 9 -0.11 12.36 7.61
CA GLU A 9 -0.19 12.36 6.14
C GLU A 9 1.02 11.64 5.52
N VAL A 10 2.24 12.00 5.93
CA VAL A 10 3.47 11.37 5.42
C VAL A 10 3.49 9.87 5.72
N ASN A 11 3.04 9.44 6.89
CA ASN A 11 2.98 8.02 7.24
C ASN A 11 1.94 7.26 6.42
N THR A 12 0.73 7.80 6.28
CA THR A 12 -0.33 7.18 5.47
C THR A 12 0.08 7.15 4.00
N GLN A 13 0.78 8.17 3.51
CA GLN A 13 1.31 8.22 2.14
C GLN A 13 2.35 7.12 1.89
N ARG A 14 3.30 6.92 2.82
CA ARG A 14 4.28 5.83 2.73
C ARG A 14 3.61 4.45 2.75
N ARG A 15 2.59 4.27 3.61
CA ARG A 15 1.81 3.03 3.67
C ARG A 15 1.09 2.76 2.34
N GLY A 16 0.43 3.77 1.79
CA GLY A 16 -0.26 3.70 0.50
C GLY A 16 0.70 3.38 -0.65
N GLN A 17 1.88 4.01 -0.69
CA GLN A 17 2.89 3.71 -1.69
C GLN A 17 3.34 2.25 -1.63
N GLY A 18 3.67 1.73 -0.44
CA GLY A 18 4.06 0.33 -0.28
C GLY A 18 2.96 -0.66 -0.68
N LEU A 19 1.69 -0.31 -0.52
CA LEU A 19 0.57 -1.13 -1.02
C LEU A 19 0.46 -1.06 -2.55
N ARG A 20 0.62 0.11 -3.16
CA ARG A 20 0.58 0.26 -4.63
C ARG A 20 1.71 -0.50 -5.34
N GLU A 21 2.87 -0.60 -4.70
CA GLU A 21 3.99 -1.40 -5.23
C GLU A 21 3.71 -2.90 -5.15
N LYS A 22 3.09 -3.36 -4.05
CA LYS A 22 2.84 -4.80 -3.80
C LYS A 22 1.62 -5.37 -4.54
N ILE A 23 0.58 -4.59 -4.75
CA ILE A 23 -0.66 -5.07 -5.39
C ILE A 23 -0.40 -5.69 -6.79
N PRO A 24 0.39 -5.05 -7.69
CA PRO A 24 0.75 -5.65 -8.97
C PRO A 24 1.47 -6.99 -8.85
N ASP A 25 2.35 -7.13 -7.87
CA ASP A 25 3.09 -8.37 -7.65
C ASP A 25 2.14 -9.50 -7.19
N ILE A 26 1.24 -9.21 -6.25
CA ILE A 26 0.21 -10.16 -5.81
C ILE A 26 -0.68 -10.56 -7.00
N LYS A 27 -1.09 -9.61 -7.84
CA LYS A 27 -1.88 -9.87 -9.05
C LYS A 27 -1.18 -10.82 -10.01
N LYS A 28 0.10 -10.57 -10.32
CA LYS A 28 0.92 -11.43 -11.19
C LYS A 28 1.08 -12.83 -10.61
N THR A 29 1.32 -12.95 -9.30
CA THR A 29 1.46 -14.28 -8.66
C THR A 29 0.14 -15.08 -8.74
N LEU A 30 -0.99 -14.42 -8.51
CA LEU A 30 -2.32 -15.05 -8.60
C LEU A 30 -2.64 -15.47 -10.04
N GLU A 31 -2.32 -14.63 -11.02
CA GLU A 31 -2.49 -14.96 -12.45
C GLU A 31 -1.64 -16.17 -12.84
N MET A 32 -0.40 -16.27 -12.34
CA MET A 32 0.46 -17.43 -12.56
C MET A 32 -0.13 -18.71 -11.96
N VAL A 33 -0.63 -18.66 -10.71
CA VAL A 33 -1.26 -19.83 -10.07
C VAL A 33 -2.49 -20.29 -10.86
N ARG A 34 -3.32 -19.35 -11.32
CA ARG A 34 -4.46 -19.67 -12.20
C ARG A 34 -4.04 -20.25 -13.54
N PHE A 35 -2.97 -19.71 -14.14
CA PHE A 35 -2.43 -20.23 -15.39
C PHE A 35 -1.95 -21.68 -15.25
N LEU A 36 -1.24 -21.99 -14.16
CA LEU A 36 -0.76 -23.34 -13.85
C LEU A 36 -1.93 -24.32 -13.64
N LYS A 37 -2.96 -23.89 -12.89
CA LYS A 37 -4.18 -24.68 -12.66
C LYS A 37 -4.94 -24.96 -13.96
N LEU A 38 -5.17 -23.92 -14.78
CA LEU A 38 -5.84 -24.07 -16.08
C LEU A 38 -5.05 -25.01 -17.02
N ARG A 39 -3.72 -24.93 -17.00
CA ARG A 39 -2.87 -25.79 -17.83
C ARG A 39 -2.90 -27.24 -17.39
N LYS A 40 -2.96 -27.49 -16.08
CA LYS A 40 -3.18 -28.83 -15.51
C LYS A 40 -4.50 -29.44 -15.97
N GLU A 41 -5.58 -28.66 -16.01
CA GLU A 41 -6.91 -29.12 -16.43
C GLU A 41 -7.04 -29.33 -17.95
N SER A 42 -6.38 -28.50 -18.77
CA SER A 42 -6.58 -28.46 -20.22
C SER A 42 -5.60 -29.31 -21.04
N ASN A 43 -4.34 -29.45 -20.62
CA ASN A 43 -3.32 -30.22 -21.34
C ASN A 43 -2.28 -30.80 -20.37
N SER A 44 -2.66 -31.83 -19.61
CA SER A 44 -1.78 -32.51 -18.65
C SER A 44 -0.58 -33.21 -19.32
N ASP A 45 -0.64 -33.45 -20.63
CA ASP A 45 0.32 -34.27 -21.37
C ASP A 45 1.37 -33.45 -22.14
N THR A 46 1.29 -32.11 -22.10
CA THR A 46 2.27 -31.22 -22.73
C THR A 46 3.16 -30.56 -21.69
N ASP A 47 4.45 -30.89 -21.75
CA ASP A 47 5.46 -30.22 -20.93
C ASP A 47 5.51 -28.71 -21.24
N LEU A 48 5.60 -27.91 -20.19
CA LEU A 48 5.75 -26.48 -20.27
C LEU A 48 7.25 -26.15 -20.24
N GLU A 49 7.80 -25.72 -21.38
CA GLU A 49 9.14 -25.13 -21.41
C GLU A 49 9.11 -23.70 -20.86
N THR A 50 9.87 -23.45 -19.79
CA THR A 50 10.08 -22.11 -19.24
C THR A 50 11.57 -21.83 -19.07
N ASN A 51 11.91 -20.54 -18.96
CA ASN A 51 13.24 -20.11 -18.55
C ASN A 51 13.16 -19.68 -17.09
N PHE A 52 13.82 -20.43 -16.21
CA PHE A 52 13.94 -20.13 -14.79
C PHE A 52 15.11 -19.20 -14.53
N GLU A 53 14.88 -18.19 -13.70
CA GLU A 53 15.90 -17.26 -13.24
C GLU A 53 16.73 -17.90 -12.11
N LEU A 54 18.02 -18.11 -12.37
CA LEU A 54 19.00 -18.56 -11.37
C LEU A 54 19.70 -17.37 -10.71
N ASN A 55 19.84 -16.28 -11.47
CA ASN A 55 20.42 -15.00 -11.07
C ASN A 55 19.86 -13.93 -12.02
N ASP A 56 19.95 -12.64 -11.66
CA ASP A 56 19.39 -11.49 -12.40
C ASP A 56 19.75 -11.44 -13.90
N THR A 57 20.82 -12.13 -14.32
CA THR A 57 21.27 -12.22 -15.71
C THR A 57 21.45 -13.66 -16.23
N LEU A 58 21.15 -14.67 -15.41
CA LEU A 58 21.33 -16.08 -15.72
C LEU A 58 19.99 -16.81 -15.69
N TYR A 59 19.59 -17.31 -16.87
CA TYR A 59 18.39 -18.10 -17.03
C TYR A 59 18.73 -19.51 -17.48
N ALA A 60 18.04 -20.51 -16.94
CA ALA A 60 18.11 -21.89 -17.40
C ALA A 60 16.77 -22.32 -17.99
N ARG A 61 16.83 -23.01 -19.12
CA ARG A 61 15.65 -23.63 -19.72
C ARG A 61 15.33 -24.92 -18.98
N ALA A 62 14.08 -25.07 -18.56
CA ALA A 62 13.58 -26.32 -18.00
C ALA A 62 12.18 -26.63 -18.52
N SER A 63 11.87 -27.92 -18.62
CA SER A 63 10.55 -28.45 -18.93
C SER A 63 9.85 -28.81 -17.62
N ILE A 64 8.66 -28.25 -17.40
CA ILE A 64 7.80 -28.53 -16.25
C ILE A 64 6.67 -29.41 -16.72
N SER A 65 6.49 -30.58 -16.12
CA SER A 65 5.33 -31.44 -16.37
C SER A 65 4.16 -31.01 -15.48
N PRO A 66 3.06 -30.44 -16.03
CA PRO A 66 1.95 -29.90 -15.22
C PRO A 66 1.20 -30.96 -14.40
N ALA A 67 1.31 -32.24 -14.79
CA ALA A 67 0.67 -33.37 -14.12
C ALA A 67 1.21 -33.62 -12.70
N GLU A 68 2.50 -33.34 -12.46
CA GLU A 68 3.17 -33.58 -11.17
C GLU A 68 3.10 -32.36 -10.23
N MET A 69 2.54 -31.24 -10.71
CA MET A 69 2.44 -30.02 -9.94
C MET A 69 1.15 -29.98 -9.13
N GLU A 70 1.24 -30.31 -7.84
CA GLU A 70 0.12 -30.23 -6.89
C GLU A 70 0.23 -29.03 -5.95
N GLU A 71 1.47 -28.61 -5.65
CA GLU A 71 1.77 -27.60 -4.64
C GLU A 71 2.66 -26.48 -5.20
N VAL A 72 2.49 -25.28 -4.64
CA VAL A 72 3.31 -24.10 -4.89
C VAL A 72 3.98 -23.63 -3.60
N TYR A 73 5.22 -23.19 -3.70
CA TYR A 73 5.96 -22.64 -2.58
C TYR A 73 5.80 -21.12 -2.54
N LEU A 74 5.19 -20.62 -1.46
CA LEU A 74 4.94 -19.19 -1.24
C LEU A 74 5.83 -18.64 -0.13
N TRP A 75 6.41 -17.47 -0.38
CA TRP A 75 7.17 -16.73 0.62
C TRP A 75 6.24 -15.82 1.45
N LEU A 76 6.12 -16.11 2.73
CA LEU A 76 5.24 -15.37 3.65
C LEU A 76 5.94 -14.20 4.35
N GLY A 77 7.26 -14.07 4.14
CA GLY A 77 8.11 -13.11 4.85
C GLY A 77 8.81 -13.74 6.06
N ALA A 78 9.62 -12.93 6.75
CA ALA A 78 10.37 -13.35 7.95
C ALA A 78 11.18 -14.65 7.79
N ASN A 79 11.75 -14.89 6.60
CA ASN A 79 12.47 -16.12 6.24
C ASN A 79 11.62 -17.41 6.29
N VAL A 80 10.31 -17.30 6.11
CA VAL A 80 9.38 -18.43 6.09
C VAL A 80 8.81 -18.64 4.69
N MET A 81 8.99 -19.87 4.19
CA MET A 81 8.38 -20.38 2.97
C MET A 81 7.52 -21.59 3.33
N LEU A 82 6.31 -21.68 2.76
CA LEU A 82 5.40 -22.81 2.95
C LEU A 82 4.90 -23.33 1.61
N ALA A 83 4.71 -24.64 1.53
CA ALA A 83 4.05 -25.30 0.41
C ALA A 83 2.53 -25.21 0.62
N TYR A 84 1.81 -24.81 -0.44
CA TYR A 84 0.35 -24.76 -0.47
C TYR A 84 -0.15 -25.50 -1.71
N PRO A 85 -1.22 -26.30 -1.61
CA PRO A 85 -1.93 -26.80 -2.77
C PRO A 85 -2.41 -25.65 -3.67
N LEU A 86 -2.48 -25.87 -4.99
CA LEU A 86 -2.88 -24.83 -5.96
C LEU A 86 -4.21 -24.15 -5.62
N ASP A 87 -5.20 -24.89 -5.13
CA ASP A 87 -6.52 -24.36 -4.77
C ASP A 87 -6.50 -23.48 -3.52
N GLU A 88 -5.72 -23.89 -2.51
CA GLU A 88 -5.56 -23.12 -1.27
C GLU A 88 -4.74 -21.85 -1.55
N ALA A 89 -3.69 -21.96 -2.36
CA ALA A 89 -2.88 -20.83 -2.79
C ALA A 89 -3.70 -19.80 -3.57
N GLU A 90 -4.56 -20.23 -4.49
CA GLU A 90 -5.46 -19.33 -5.23
C GLU A 90 -6.38 -18.57 -4.27
N THR A 91 -7.02 -19.29 -3.35
CA THR A 91 -7.95 -18.71 -2.38
C THR A 91 -7.23 -17.72 -1.45
N MET A 92 -6.08 -18.11 -0.92
CA MET A 92 -5.28 -17.28 -0.02
C MET A 92 -4.79 -16.01 -0.72
N LEU A 93 -4.26 -16.12 -1.95
CA LEU A 93 -3.81 -14.96 -2.72
C LEU A 93 -4.97 -14.03 -3.10
N ALA A 94 -6.15 -14.57 -3.42
CA ALA A 94 -7.34 -13.78 -3.72
C ALA A 94 -7.83 -12.97 -2.50
N GLU A 95 -7.87 -13.60 -1.33
CA GLU A 95 -8.20 -12.93 -0.07
C GLU A 95 -7.17 -11.84 0.28
N LYS A 96 -5.87 -12.13 0.12
CA LYS A 96 -4.81 -11.13 0.35
C LYS A 96 -4.89 -9.95 -0.61
N LEU A 97 -5.21 -10.21 -1.87
CA LEU A 97 -5.41 -9.17 -2.88
C LEU A 97 -6.58 -8.27 -2.50
N SER A 98 -7.74 -8.86 -2.17
CA SER A 98 -8.93 -8.11 -1.75
C SER A 98 -8.66 -7.26 -0.50
N ALA A 99 -7.99 -7.84 0.51
CA ALA A 99 -7.59 -7.12 1.71
C ALA A 99 -6.61 -5.98 1.42
N ALA A 100 -5.65 -6.18 0.50
CA ALA A 100 -4.69 -5.15 0.10
C ALA A 100 -5.37 -4.01 -0.68
N GLU A 101 -6.31 -4.32 -1.57
CA GLU A 101 -7.09 -3.32 -2.31
C GLU A 101 -8.00 -2.52 -1.38
N SER A 102 -8.71 -3.18 -0.47
CA SER A 102 -9.51 -2.49 0.56
C SER A 102 -8.64 -1.62 1.46
N SER A 103 -7.47 -2.12 1.90
CA SER A 103 -6.53 -1.33 2.69
C SER A 103 -5.97 -0.14 1.91
N LEU A 104 -5.78 -0.26 0.59
CA LEU A 104 -5.35 0.86 -0.25
C LEU A 104 -6.45 1.93 -0.34
N SER A 105 -7.70 1.52 -0.59
CA SER A 105 -8.85 2.44 -0.62
C SER A 105 -8.96 3.22 0.68
N ASN A 106 -8.89 2.53 1.83
CA ASN A 106 -8.94 3.18 3.14
C ASN A 106 -7.76 4.16 3.34
N CYS A 107 -6.56 3.84 2.84
CA CYS A 107 -5.43 4.78 2.90
C CYS A 107 -5.66 6.02 2.04
N GLU A 108 -6.31 5.88 0.88
CA GLU A 108 -6.61 6.99 -0.01
C GLU A 108 -7.67 7.91 0.60
N GLU A 109 -8.70 7.35 1.20
CA GLU A 109 -9.72 8.09 1.96
C GLU A 109 -9.12 8.81 3.17
N ASP A 110 -8.29 8.11 3.97
CA ASP A 110 -7.58 8.69 5.11
C ASP A 110 -6.68 9.87 4.68
N LEU A 111 -6.00 9.74 3.53
CA LEU A 111 -5.14 10.80 2.98
C LEU A 111 -5.95 12.03 2.60
N GLU A 112 -7.09 11.84 1.94
CA GLU A 112 -7.96 12.95 1.55
C GLU A 112 -8.50 13.68 2.79
N PHE A 113 -8.99 12.91 3.78
CA PHE A 113 -9.41 13.48 5.05
C PHE A 113 -8.30 14.29 5.72
N LEU A 114 -7.07 13.75 5.78
CA LEU A 114 -5.94 14.46 6.39
C LEU A 114 -5.60 15.76 5.66
N ARG A 115 -5.68 15.80 4.32
CA ARG A 115 -5.44 17.01 3.52
C ARG A 115 -6.48 18.10 3.78
N GLU A 116 -7.76 17.71 3.86
CA GLU A 116 -8.84 18.65 4.20
C GLU A 116 -8.67 19.20 5.62
N GLN A 117 -8.29 18.34 6.58
CA GLN A 117 -8.05 18.76 7.96
C GLN A 117 -6.85 19.71 8.08
N ILE A 118 -5.74 19.43 7.38
CA ILE A 118 -4.57 20.33 7.35
C ILE A 118 -4.99 21.70 6.82
N THR A 119 -5.67 21.75 5.67
CA THR A 119 -6.14 23.00 5.06
C THR A 119 -7.06 23.78 6.00
N THR A 120 -8.03 23.09 6.63
CA THR A 120 -8.97 23.72 7.57
C THR A 120 -8.25 24.30 8.78
N LEU A 121 -7.31 23.56 9.37
CA LEU A 121 -6.51 23.99 10.51
C LEU A 121 -5.61 25.18 10.16
N GLU A 122 -5.00 25.19 8.97
CA GLU A 122 -4.16 26.29 8.50
C GLU A 122 -4.97 27.58 8.35
N VAL A 123 -6.14 27.51 7.72
CA VAL A 123 -7.04 28.66 7.59
C VAL A 123 -7.54 29.15 8.96
N ALA A 124 -7.93 28.24 9.85
CA ALA A 124 -8.37 28.60 11.20
C ALA A 124 -7.25 29.29 11.99
N THR A 125 -6.02 28.76 11.92
CA THR A 125 -4.84 29.34 12.58
C THR A 125 -4.52 30.73 12.03
N ALA A 126 -4.57 30.90 10.70
CA ALA A 126 -4.37 32.21 10.06
C ALA A 126 -5.45 33.23 10.46
N ARG A 127 -6.72 32.82 10.55
CA ARG A 127 -7.82 33.69 11.00
C ARG A 127 -7.62 34.17 12.44
N VAL A 128 -7.23 33.27 13.35
CA VAL A 128 -6.95 33.62 14.75
C VAL A 128 -5.74 34.56 14.83
N TYR A 129 -4.67 34.29 14.08
CA TYR A 129 -3.51 35.17 14.02
C TYR A 129 -3.88 36.57 13.49
N ASN A 130 -4.65 36.65 12.39
CA ASN A 130 -5.11 37.91 11.83
C ASN A 130 -5.99 38.69 12.83
N TRP A 131 -6.87 38.00 13.55
CA TRP A 131 -7.69 38.61 14.59
C TRP A 131 -6.84 39.16 15.74
N ASP A 132 -5.85 38.41 16.24
CA ASP A 132 -4.92 38.83 17.29
C ASP A 132 -4.10 40.06 16.87
N VAL A 133 -3.60 40.10 15.62
CA VAL A 133 -2.91 41.27 15.06
C VAL A 133 -3.81 42.50 15.02
N VAL A 134 -5.07 42.35 14.62
CA VAL A 134 -6.04 43.46 14.58
C VAL A 134 -6.36 43.96 15.98
N GLN A 135 -6.54 43.07 16.96
CA GLN A 135 -6.79 43.44 18.36
C GLN A 135 -5.61 44.20 18.95
N ARG A 136 -4.39 43.68 18.84
CA ARG A 136 -3.18 44.37 19.33
C ARG A 136 -2.98 45.75 18.69
N ARG A 137 -3.38 45.94 17.43
CA ARG A 137 -3.35 47.26 16.77
C ARG A 137 -4.39 48.20 17.34
N LYS A 138 -5.60 47.72 17.64
CA LYS A 138 -6.64 48.51 18.29
C LYS A 138 -6.25 48.91 19.71
N ASP A 139 -5.74 47.97 20.51
CA ASP A 139 -5.31 48.25 21.88
C ASP A 139 -4.19 49.30 21.94
N LYS A 140 -3.22 49.23 21.00
CA LYS A 140 -2.18 50.26 20.84
C LYS A 140 -2.73 51.62 20.39
N ALA A 141 -3.75 51.65 19.53
CA ALA A 141 -4.37 52.89 19.05
C ALA A 141 -5.26 53.54 20.12
N GLU A 142 -5.86 52.75 21.01
CA GLU A 142 -6.65 53.22 22.15
C GLU A 142 -5.79 53.69 23.33
N GLY A 143 -4.46 53.64 23.22
CA GLY A 143 -3.55 54.12 24.27
C GLY A 143 -3.59 53.31 25.56
N LYS A 144 -4.15 52.09 25.52
CA LYS A 144 -4.04 51.12 26.61
C LYS A 144 -2.63 50.53 26.58
N GLU A 145 -1.65 51.32 27.00
CA GLU A 145 -0.40 50.79 27.50
C GLU A 145 -0.70 50.02 28.79
N ASP A 146 -0.94 48.71 28.67
CA ASP A 146 -0.79 47.84 29.83
C ASP A 146 0.70 47.72 30.13
N GLY A 147 1.13 48.51 31.11
CA GLY A 147 2.33 48.22 31.86
C GLY A 147 2.18 46.86 32.53
N ALA A 148 2.93 45.87 32.05
CA ALA A 148 3.27 44.68 32.81
C ALA A 148 4.64 44.18 32.35
N LYS A 149 5.60 44.32 33.27
CA LYS A 149 6.84 43.54 33.32
C LYS A 149 6.53 42.05 33.38
#